data_AF-W4UPQ8-F1
#
_entry.id   AF-W4UPQ8-F1
#
_cell.length_a   1.000
_cell.length_b   1.000
_cell.length_c   1.000
_cell.angle_alpha   90.00
_cell.angle_beta   90.00
_cell.angle_gamma   90.00
#
_symmetry.space_group_name_H-M   'P 1'
#
loop_
_entity.id
_entity.type
_entity.pdbx_description
1 polymer ?
#
loop_
_entity_poly.entity_id
_entity_poly.type
_entity_poly.pdbx_seq_one_letter_code
_entity_poly.pdbx_strand_id
1 'polypeptide(L)' 'MFSLINAARLYKINPDNALERTNQKFINRFNYLEAHTIKEGRSLKDMSLEEMDKIWDEAKKLGL' A
#
# COMPACT_ATOMS: atom_id res chain seq x y z
N MET A 1 -4.12 -5.35 11.40
CA MET A 1 -2.97 -4.56 10.88
C MET A 1 -3.36 -3.07 10.76
N PHE A 2 -3.40 -2.31 11.86
CA PHE A 2 -3.78 -0.88 11.85
C PHE A 2 -2.61 0.07 11.53
N SER A 3 -1.37 -0.40 11.69
CA SER A 3 -0.15 0.38 11.41
C SER A 3 0.02 0.73 9.93
N LEU A 4 -0.53 -0.10 9.02
CA LEU A 4 -0.42 0.08 7.57
C LEU A 4 -1.22 1.30 7.09
N ILE A 5 -2.44 1.45 7.60
CA ILE A 5 -3.33 2.57 7.30
C ILE A 5 -2.74 3.88 7.85
N ASN A 6 -2.10 3.83 9.02
CA ASN A 6 -1.41 4.98 9.59
C ASN A 6 -0.13 5.34 8.82
N ALA A 7 0.65 4.36 8.35
CA ALA A 7 1.83 4.60 7.51
C ALA A 7 1.44 5.27 6.18
N ALA A 8 0.35 4.84 5.54
CA ALA A 8 -0.16 5.48 4.31
C ALA A 8 -0.58 6.94 4.54
N ARG A 9 -1.15 7.28 5.71
CA ARG A 9 -1.44 8.68 6.08
C ARG A 9 -0.18 9.48 6.39
N LEU A 10 0.77 8.86 7.08
CA LEU A 10 2.04 9.49 7.45
C LEU A 10 2.91 9.78 6.20
N TYR A 11 2.74 9.00 5.14
CA TYR A 11 3.48 9.12 3.88
C TYR A 11 3.29 10.43 3.11
N LYS A 12 2.29 11.24 3.46
CA LYS A 12 2.23 12.63 3.00
C LYS A 12 3.33 13.53 3.60
N ILE A 13 4.16 13.00 4.51
CA ILE A 13 5.20 13.73 5.23
C ILE A 13 6.51 12.92 5.15
N ASN A 14 7.52 13.52 4.53
CA ASN A 14 8.83 12.96 4.13
C ASN A 14 9.52 12.09 5.19
N PRO A 15 10.02 10.88 4.83
CA PRO A 15 10.82 10.06 5.72
C PRO A 15 12.30 9.98 5.30
N ASP A 16 13.18 10.42 6.21
CA ASP A 16 14.63 10.53 6.09
C ASP A 16 15.34 9.17 5.84
N ASN A 17 16.24 9.16 4.84
CA ASN A 17 17.20 8.17 4.29
C ASN A 17 17.19 6.68 4.74
N ALA A 18 17.11 6.37 6.03
CA ALA A 18 17.15 4.97 6.51
C ALA A 18 15.79 4.26 6.41
N LEU A 19 14.70 5.03 6.57
CA LEU A 19 13.36 4.53 6.35
C LEU A 19 13.13 4.31 4.85
N GLU A 20 13.68 5.18 4.00
CA GLU A 20 13.39 5.33 2.57
C GLU A 20 13.36 4.03 1.77
N ARG A 21 14.23 3.06 2.04
CA ARG A 21 14.22 1.75 1.33
C ARG A 21 13.07 0.83 1.74
N THR A 22 12.83 0.68 3.04
CA THR A 22 11.66 -0.07 3.56
C THR A 22 10.37 0.62 3.14
N ASN A 23 10.44 1.94 3.14
CA ASN A 23 9.40 2.84 2.71
C ASN A 23 9.13 2.73 1.21
N GLN A 24 10.13 2.61 0.34
CA GLN A 24 9.94 2.44 -1.10
C GLN A 24 9.21 1.15 -1.43
N LYS A 25 9.54 0.04 -0.76
CA LYS A 25 8.78 -1.22 -0.94
C LYS A 25 7.33 -1.06 -0.53
N PHE A 26 7.09 -0.30 0.53
CA PHE A 26 5.73 0.03 0.95
C PHE A 26 5.01 0.89 -0.09
N ILE A 27 5.65 1.96 -0.61
CA ILE A 27 5.07 2.81 -1.66
C ILE A 27 4.73 1.99 -2.88
N ASN A 28 5.65 1.13 -3.33
CA ASN A 28 5.45 0.34 -4.54
C ASN A 28 4.25 -0.60 -4.39
N ARG A 29 4.11 -1.25 -3.24
CA ARG A 29 2.94 -2.10 -2.93
C ARG A 29 1.66 -1.29 -2.79
N PHE A 30 1.72 -0.14 -2.15
CA PHE A 30 0.55 0.73 -1.97
C PHE A 30 0.08 1.33 -3.29
N ASN A 31 1.01 1.75 -4.14
CA ASN A 31 0.72 2.21 -5.51
C ASN A 31 0.13 1.08 -6.35
N TYR A 32 0.64 -0.15 -6.22
CA TYR A 32 0.05 -1.31 -6.89
C TYR A 32 -1.39 -1.54 -6.44
N LEU A 33 -1.62 -1.46 -5.13
CA LEU A 33 -2.95 -1.57 -4.53
C LEU A 33 -3.88 -0.45 -5.02
N GLU A 34 -3.47 0.83 -4.95
CA GLU A 34 -4.24 1.96 -5.51
C GLU A 34 -4.56 1.75 -6.99
N ALA A 35 -3.58 1.39 -7.81
CA ALA A 35 -3.78 1.18 -9.24
C ALA A 35 -4.77 0.03 -9.52
N HIS A 36 -4.74 -1.03 -8.71
CA HIS A 36 -5.68 -2.14 -8.80
C HIS A 36 -7.09 -1.69 -8.40
N THR A 37 -7.23 -0.97 -7.28
CA THR A 37 -8.51 -0.46 -6.79
C THR A 37 -9.13 0.55 -7.76
N ILE A 38 -8.32 1.44 -8.35
CA ILE A 38 -8.75 2.39 -9.39
C ILE A 38 -9.20 1.65 -10.66
N LYS A 39 -8.50 0.58 -11.08
CA LYS A 39 -8.92 -0.26 -12.21
C LYS A 39 -10.27 -0.92 -11.98
N GLU A 40 -10.55 -1.34 -10.75
CA GLU A 40 -11.85 -1.88 -10.35
C GLU A 40 -12.94 -0.81 -10.20
N GLY A 41 -12.59 0.48 -10.33
CA GLY A 41 -13.52 1.60 -10.13
C GLY A 41 -14.00 1.72 -8.68
N ARG A 42 -13.30 1.07 -7.74
CA ARG A 42 -13.64 1.09 -6.31
C ARG A 42 -12.72 2.03 -5.57
N SER A 43 -13.17 2.53 -4.42
CA SER A 43 -12.30 3.29 -3.53
C SER A 43 -11.62 2.34 -2.56
N LEU A 44 -10.36 2.61 -2.24
CA LEU A 44 -9.63 1.91 -1.19
C LEU A 44 -10.39 1.86 0.12
N LYS A 45 -11.18 2.90 0.44
CA LYS A 45 -12.01 2.93 1.65
C LYS A 45 -13.20 1.96 1.63
N ASP A 46 -13.61 1.53 0.45
CA ASP A 46 -14.77 0.67 0.23
C ASP A 46 -14.37 -0.81 0.14
N MET A 47 -13.07 -1.09 -0.01
CA MET A 47 -12.55 -2.45 -0.01
C MET A 47 -12.54 -3.07 1.39
N SER A 48 -12.88 -4.34 1.46
CA SER A 48 -12.72 -5.13 2.68
C SER A 48 -11.25 -5.45 2.94
N LEU A 49 -10.90 -5.65 4.22
CA LEU A 49 -9.55 -6.02 4.63
C LEU A 49 -9.03 -7.28 3.91
N GLU A 50 -9.91 -8.26 3.65
CA GLU A 50 -9.56 -9.50 2.95
C GLU A 50 -9.14 -9.25 1.49
N GLU A 51 -9.82 -8.34 0.80
CA GLU A 51 -9.53 -8.00 -0.58
C GLU A 51 -8.23 -7.18 -0.67
N MET A 52 -8.02 -6.26 0.27
CA MET A 52 -6.74 -5.56 0.38
C MET A 52 -5.58 -6.52 0.64
N ASP A 53 -5.78 -7.52 1.51
CA ASP A 53 -4.73 -8.47 1.88
C ASP A 53 -4.32 -9.35 0.69
N LYS A 54 -5.28 -9.77 -0.15
CA LYS A 54 -5.01 -10.48 -1.41
C LYS A 54 -4.12 -9.68 -2.36
N ILE A 55 -4.51 -8.44 -2.67
CA ILE A 55 -3.76 -7.57 -3.60
C ILE A 55 -2.38 -7.23 -3.01
N TRP A 56 -2.31 -7.05 -1.69
CA TRP A 56 -1.06 -6.80 -0.98
C TRP A 56 -0.13 -8.02 -1.01
N ASP A 57 -0.66 -9.23 -0.89
CA ASP A 57 0.11 -10.47 -1.01
C ASP A 57 0.60 -10.69 -2.45
N GLU A 58 -0.20 -10.35 -3.45
CA GLU A 58 0.24 -10.33 -4.86
C GLU A 58 1.40 -9.35 -5.06
N ALA A 59 1.31 -8.14 -4.52
CA ALA A 59 2.38 -7.16 -4.60
C ALA A 59 3.68 -7.67 -3.93
N LYS A 60 3.58 -8.37 -2.79
CA LYS A 60 4.72 -9.04 -2.14
C LYS A 60 5.34 -10.11 -3.03
N LYS A 61 4.52 -10.96 -3.66
CA LYS A 61 4.99 -12.04 -4.55
C LYS A 61 5.68 -11.50 -5.80
N LEU A 62 5.25 -10.33 -6.28
CA LEU A 62 5.89 -9.60 -7.38
C LEU A 62 7.24 -8.97 -6.98
N GLY A 63 7.63 -9.05 -5.70
CA GLY A 63 8.90 -8.48 -5.22
C GLY A 63 8.88 -6.96 -5.06
N LEU A 64 7.69 -6.35 -5.06
CA LEU A 64 7.51 -4.92 -4.83
C LEU A 64 7.84 -4.54 -3.39
#